data_AF-A0A645E4D9-F1
#
_entry.id   AF-A0A645E4D9-F1
#
_cell.length_a   1.000
_cell.length_b   1.000
_cell.length_c   1.000
_cell.angle_alpha   90.00
_cell.angle_beta   90.00
_cell.angle_gamma   90.00
#
_symmetry.space_group_name_H-M   'P 1'
#
loop_
_entity.id
_entity.type
_entity.pdbx_description
1 polymer ?
#
loop_
_entity_poly.entity_id
_entity_poly.type
_entity_poly.pdbx_seq_one_letter_code
_entity_poly.pdbx_strand_id
1 'polypeptide(L)'
;MTEFDFSQRSLYEVLHQEFGLDLGNGYSRQRVNAVSISGEDAEALFQAKRGVALRIRNVDYDKAHRPFAMADTLYHGGKYTLDVII
;
A
#
# COMPACT_ATOMS: atom_id res chain seq x y z
N MET A 1 22.25 9.45 -15.73
CA MET A 1 20.93 9.06 -15.20
C MET A 1 21.09 7.66 -14.67
N THR A 2 20.85 7.43 -13.39
CA THR A 2 20.80 6.08 -12.83
C THR A 2 19.55 5.41 -13.42
N GLU A 3 19.72 4.39 -14.24
CA GLU A 3 18.59 3.59 -14.73
C GLU A 3 17.94 2.92 -13.52
N PHE A 4 16.64 3.16 -13.32
CA PHE A 4 15.87 2.42 -12.34
C PHE A 4 15.68 1.00 -12.87
N ASP A 5 16.19 0.02 -12.13
CA ASP A 5 15.97 -1.40 -12.43
C ASP A 5 14.58 -1.82 -11.96
N PHE A 6 13.71 -2.18 -12.92
CA PHE A 6 12.36 -2.68 -12.67
C PHE A 6 12.27 -4.21 -12.82
N SER A 7 13.40 -4.92 -12.72
CA SER A 7 13.48 -6.37 -12.77
C SER A 7 12.67 -7.03 -11.65
N GLN A 8 12.67 -6.43 -10.45
CA GLN A 8 11.84 -6.83 -9.32
C GLN A 8 10.63 -5.91 -9.16
N ARG A 9 9.44 -6.41 -9.50
CA ARG A 9 8.21 -5.59 -9.56
C ARG A 9 7.33 -5.71 -8.32
N SER A 10 7.53 -6.74 -7.52
CA SER A 10 6.70 -7.04 -6.35
C SER A 10 7.55 -7.26 -5.11
N LEU A 11 7.45 -6.37 -4.14
CA LEU A 11 8.08 -6.53 -2.83
C LEU A 11 7.75 -7.91 -2.21
N TYR A 12 6.51 -8.37 -2.36
CA TYR A 12 6.07 -9.66 -1.83
C TYR A 12 6.76 -10.85 -2.51
N GLU A 13 7.00 -10.77 -3.83
CA GLU A 13 7.76 -11.81 -4.54
C GLU A 13 9.20 -11.88 -4.04
N VAL A 14 9.83 -10.73 -3.82
CA VAL A 14 11.21 -10.65 -3.29
C VAL A 14 11.27 -11.23 -1.87
N LEU A 15 10.35 -10.84 -1.00
CA LEU A 15 10.26 -11.38 0.36
C LEU A 15 10.07 -12.91 0.37
N HIS A 16 9.29 -13.43 -0.58
CA HIS A 16 9.12 -14.87 -0.72
C HIS A 16 10.38 -15.57 -1.24
N GLN A 17 10.93 -15.09 -2.36
CA GLN A 17 12.03 -15.74 -3.08
C GLN A 17 13.37 -15.64 -2.34
N GLU A 18 13.69 -14.47 -1.79
CA GLU A 18 15.00 -14.20 -1.19
C GLU A 18 15.04 -14.47 0.31
N PHE A 19 13.91 -14.29 1.01
CA PHE A 19 13.83 -14.40 2.48
C PHE A 19 12.99 -15.59 2.97
N GLY A 20 12.43 -16.39 2.05
CA GLY A 20 11.64 -17.57 2.40
C GLY A 20 10.35 -17.25 3.16
N LEU A 21 9.84 -16.03 3.03
CA LEU A 21 8.60 -15.62 3.70
C LEU A 21 7.41 -16.38 3.09
N ASP A 22 6.71 -17.15 3.92
CA ASP A 22 5.51 -17.89 3.52
C ASP A 22 4.27 -16.98 3.61
N LEU A 23 3.82 -16.52 2.45
CA LEU A 23 2.67 -15.62 2.30
C LEU A 23 1.33 -16.37 2.14
N GLY A 24 1.33 -17.70 1.99
CA GLY A 24 0.15 -18.46 1.60
C GLY A 24 -0.98 -18.49 2.63
N ASN A 25 -0.67 -18.19 3.90
CA ASN A 25 -1.62 -18.16 5.02
C ASN A 25 -1.43 -16.94 5.93
N GLY A 26 -0.88 -15.86 5.37
CA GLY A 26 -0.80 -14.58 6.07
C GLY A 26 -2.13 -13.83 6.06
N TYR A 27 -2.18 -12.70 6.75
CA TYR A 27 -3.32 -11.78 6.67
C TYR A 27 -2.86 -10.34 6.80
N SER A 28 -3.69 -9.42 6.29
CA SER A 28 -3.46 -7.99 6.38
C SER A 28 -4.51 -7.36 7.28
N ARG A 29 -4.10 -6.67 8.34
CA ARG A 29 -5.01 -5.85 9.15
C ARG A 29 -5.04 -4.44 8.57
N GLN A 30 -6.16 -4.08 7.96
CA GLN A 30 -6.31 -2.81 7.25
C GLN A 30 -7.22 -1.83 8.00
N ARG A 31 -6.84 -0.56 7.99
CA ARG A 31 -7.70 0.56 8.37
C ARG A 31 -7.89 1.45 7.15
N VAL A 32 -9.14 1.61 6.76
CA VAL A 32 -9.55 2.36 5.56
C VAL A 32 -10.29 3.62 5.99
N ASN A 33 -9.85 4.78 5.50
CA ASN A 33 -10.44 6.07 5.83
C ASN A 33 -10.46 7.00 4.61
N ALA A 34 -11.50 7.82 4.47
CA ALA A 34 -11.42 9.02 3.64
C ALA A 34 -10.73 10.13 4.45
N VAL A 35 -9.71 10.79 3.88
CA VAL A 35 -8.93 11.82 4.56
C VAL A 35 -8.75 13.05 3.67
N SER A 36 -8.79 14.23 4.26
CA SER A 36 -8.36 15.45 3.58
C SER A 36 -6.83 15.54 3.60
N ILE A 37 -6.22 15.79 2.44
CA ILE A 37 -4.77 15.94 2.29
C ILE A 37 -4.43 17.27 1.63
N SER A 38 -3.19 17.72 1.83
CA SER A 38 -2.63 18.96 1.29
C SER A 38 -1.12 18.78 1.04
N GLY A 39 -0.48 19.78 0.41
CA GLY A 39 0.96 19.75 0.17
C GLY A 39 1.33 18.79 -0.97
N GLU A 40 2.49 18.13 -0.85
CA GLU A 40 3.06 17.29 -1.90
C GLU A 40 2.15 16.13 -2.30
N ASP A 41 1.50 15.46 -1.35
CA ASP A 41 0.57 14.36 -1.66
C ASP A 41 -0.65 14.83 -2.48
N ALA A 42 -1.16 16.02 -2.16
CA ALA A 42 -2.29 16.60 -2.88
C ALA A 42 -1.88 17.04 -4.30
N GLU A 43 -0.69 17.62 -4.43
CA GLU A 43 -0.14 17.99 -5.73
C GLU A 43 0.12 16.75 -6.60
N ALA A 44 0.75 15.71 -6.04
CA ALA A 44 1.07 14.48 -6.75
C ALA A 44 -0.18 13.72 -7.20
N LEU A 45 -1.19 13.62 -6.34
CA LEU A 45 -2.40 12.85 -6.66
C LEU A 45 -3.39 13.65 -7.50
N PHE A 46 -3.64 14.92 -7.15
CA PHE A 46 -4.73 15.73 -7.68
C PHE A 46 -4.28 16.92 -8.54
N GLN A 47 -2.99 17.25 -8.59
CA GLN A 47 -2.47 18.51 -9.18
C GLN A 47 -3.17 19.74 -8.57
N ALA A 48 -3.38 19.69 -7.25
CA ALA A 48 -4.13 20.70 -6.52
C ALA A 48 -3.61 20.89 -5.09
N LYS A 49 -3.88 22.07 -4.51
CA LYS A 49 -3.45 22.42 -3.13
C LYS A 49 -4.04 21.52 -2.04
N ARG A 50 -5.20 20.90 -2.30
CA ARG A 50 -5.92 20.03 -1.37
C ARG A 50 -6.79 19.02 -2.13
N GLY A 51 -7.04 17.88 -1.51
CA GLY A 51 -7.93 16.84 -2.04
C GLY A 51 -8.46 15.92 -0.95
N VAL A 52 -9.44 15.09 -1.30
CA VAL A 52 -9.92 14.01 -0.43
C VAL A 52 -9.39 12.69 -0.99
N ALA A 53 -8.55 12.01 -0.23
CA ALA A 53 -7.93 10.75 -0.60
C ALA A 53 -8.55 9.58 0.16
N LEU A 54 -8.51 8.41 -0.46
CA LEU A 54 -8.74 7.13 0.21
C LEU A 54 -7.41 6.70 0.82
N ARG A 55 -7.33 6.66 2.16
CA ARG A 55 -6.16 6.20 2.90
C ARG A 55 -6.36 4.77 3.38
N ILE A 56 -5.41 3.90 3.04
CA ILE A 56 -5.35 2.53 3.53
C ILE A 56 -4.05 2.38 4.33
N ARG A 57 -4.19 2.04 5.60
CA ARG A 57 -3.06 1.65 6.45
C ARG A 57 -3.15 0.17 6.73
N ASN A 58 -2.11 -0.57 6.40
CA ASN A 58 -2.05 -2.01 6.63
C ASN A 58 -0.82 -2.41 7.44
N VAL A 59 -1.01 -3.46 8.24
CA VAL A 59 0.08 -4.26 8.80
C VAL A 59 -0.15 -5.69 8.32
N ASP A 60 0.85 -6.25 7.66
CA ASP A 60 0.81 -7.59 7.11
C ASP A 60 1.51 -8.57 8.06
N TYR A 61 0.87 -9.71 8.26
CA TYR A 61 1.26 -10.74 9.21
C TYR A 61 1.49 -12.07 8.48
N ASP A 62 2.50 -12.80 8.91
CA ASP A 62 2.73 -14.17 8.47
C ASP A 62 1.76 -15.17 9.17
N LYS A 63 1.85 -16.44 8.80
CA LYS A 63 1.06 -17.53 9.41
C LYS A 63 1.27 -17.72 10.92
N ALA A 64 2.36 -17.17 11.47
CA ALA A 64 2.68 -17.20 12.89
C ALA A 64 2.25 -15.91 13.60
N HIS A 65 1.43 -15.08 12.95
CA HIS A 65 0.97 -13.78 13.44
C HIS A 65 2.11 -12.78 13.72
N ARG A 66 3.26 -12.92 13.06
CA ARG A 66 4.38 -11.99 13.17
C ARG A 66 4.25 -10.90 12.09
N PRO A 67 4.34 -9.60 12.45
CA PRO A 67 4.28 -8.54 11.46
C PRO A 67 5.56 -8.52 10.63
N PHE A 68 5.43 -8.37 9.31
CA PHE A 68 6.58 -8.29 8.41
C PHE A 68 6.58 -7.05 7.50
N ALA A 69 5.43 -6.40 7.29
CA ALA A 69 5.34 -5.18 6.52
C ALA A 69 4.28 -4.22 7.10
N MET A 70 4.52 -2.93 6.93
CA MET A 70 3.57 -1.86 7.22
C MET A 70 3.59 -0.86 6.08
N ALA A 71 2.40 -0.49 5.60
CA ALA A 71 2.24 0.53 4.58
C ALA A 71 1.15 1.53 4.96
N ASP A 72 1.36 2.76 4.50
CA ASP A 72 0.43 3.87 4.61
C ASP A 72 0.27 4.46 3.21
N THR A 73 -0.85 4.16 2.59
CA THR A 73 -1.06 4.46 1.16
C THR A 73 -2.20 5.43 0.98
N LEU A 74 -1.97 6.44 0.15
CA LEU A 74 -2.96 7.42 -0.29
C LEU A 74 -3.34 7.14 -1.74
N TYR A 75 -4.63 6.92 -1.99
CA TYR A 75 -5.21 6.79 -3.31
C TYR A 75 -6.05 8.04 -3.62
N HIS A 76 -6.07 8.45 -4.88
CA HIS A 76 -6.91 9.55 -5.33
C HIS A 76 -8.40 9.20 -5.15
N GLY A 77 -9.11 9.92 -4.26
CA GLY A 77 -10.46 9.54 -3.81
C GLY A 77 -11.56 9.58 -4.88
N GLY A 78 -11.35 10.28 -5.99
CA GLY A 78 -12.28 10.28 -7.13
C GLY A 78 -11.91 9.32 -8.27
N LYS A 79 -10.81 8.57 -8.17
CA LYS A 79 -10.31 7.68 -9.24
C LYS A 79 -10.29 6.20 -8.82
N TYR A 80 -10.36 5.92 -7.53
CA TYR A 80 -10.28 4.58 -6.98
C TYR A 80 -11.47 4.30 -6.07
N THR A 81 -11.97 3.07 -6.16
CA THR A 81 -12.96 2.50 -5.25
C THR A 81 -12.34 1.29 -4.55
N LEU A 82 -12.85 0.96 -3.37
CA LEU A 82 -12.50 -0.26 -2.65
C LEU A 82 -13.76 -1.09 -2.48
N ASP A 83 -13.78 -2.27 -3.10
CA ASP A 83 -14.84 -3.25 -2.90
C ASP A 83 -14.34 -4.34 -1.96
N VAL A 84 -15.10 -4.61 -0.89
CA VAL A 84 -14.82 -5.71 0.04
C VAL A 84 -15.83 -6.81 -0.25
N ILE A 85 -15.35 -7.91 -0.83
CA ILE A 85 -16.16 -9.10 -1.13
C ILE A 85 -15.92 -10.10 0.00
N ILE A 86 -16.99 -10.48 0.69
CA ILE A 86 -17.00 -11.40 1.84
C ILE A 86 -17.71 -12.68 1.44
#